data_AF-A0A9D0NVN3-F1
#
_entry.id   AF-A0A9D0NVN3-F1
#
_cell.length_a   1.000
_cell.length_b   1.000
_cell.length_c   1.000
_cell.angle_alpha   90.00
_cell.angle_beta   90.00
_cell.angle_gamma   90.00
#
_symmetry.space_group_name_H-M   'P 1'
#
loop_
_entity.id
_entity.type
_entity.pdbx_description
1 polymer ?
#
loop_
_entity_poly.entity_id
_entity_poly.type
_entity_poly.pdbx_seq_one_letter_code
_entity_poly.pdbx_strand_id
1 'polypeptide(L)'
;MRPFNGAILTVLAALLPGFFIAACSKPPQAAVATAASVEKGMYFKPGLRGFAVHNEYDDDGDGDGINETLVRRYINERGDTAFSMTTGDHLWAWSVDTRGDDDADIHRNYVIRDSNCDGIFDERYSLSAEFHVPGCLKVM
;
A
#
# COMPACT_ATOMS: atom_id res chain seq x y z
N MET A 1 6.07 -31.67 -55.92
CA MET A 1 7.03 -30.77 -56.59
C MET A 1 7.64 -29.93 -55.47
N ARG A 2 8.84 -30.20 -54.91
CA ARG A 2 10.22 -29.97 -55.43
C ARG A 2 10.36 -28.62 -56.16
N PRO A 3 11.45 -27.84 -55.96
CA PRO A 3 12.86 -28.25 -55.77
C PRO A 3 13.51 -27.67 -54.48
N PHE A 4 14.63 -28.15 -53.92
CA PHE A 4 16.02 -28.41 -54.37
C PHE A 4 16.95 -27.17 -54.46
N ASN A 5 18.08 -27.28 -53.73
CA ASN A 5 19.45 -26.78 -53.97
C ASN A 5 19.94 -25.39 -53.49
N GLY A 6 21.16 -25.43 -52.91
CA GLY A 6 22.11 -24.33 -52.77
C GLY A 6 22.81 -24.31 -51.39
N ALA A 7 23.84 -25.12 -51.09
CA ALA A 7 25.27 -24.85 -51.34
C ALA A 7 25.73 -23.53 -50.64
N ILE A 8 26.72 -23.42 -49.73
CA ILE A 8 28.18 -23.70 -49.78
C ILE A 8 28.76 -23.14 -48.45
N LEU A 9 29.56 -23.90 -47.70
CA LEU A 9 31.04 -23.78 -47.56
C LEU A 9 31.57 -22.42 -47.01
N THR A 10 32.01 -22.43 -45.74
CA THR A 10 33.43 -22.24 -45.36
C THR A 10 34.06 -20.82 -45.36
N VAL A 11 34.58 -20.48 -44.17
CA VAL A 11 35.94 -19.97 -43.87
C VAL A 11 36.21 -18.47 -43.63
N LEU A 12 36.97 -18.29 -42.53
CA LEU A 12 37.92 -17.25 -42.12
C LEU A 12 37.46 -15.78 -42.08
N ALA A 13 37.62 -15.18 -40.90
CA ALA A 13 38.73 -14.25 -40.60
C ALA A 13 38.50 -13.72 -39.18
N ALA A 14 39.36 -14.07 -38.23
CA ALA A 14 40.59 -13.34 -37.91
C ALA A 14 40.37 -12.47 -36.66
N LEU A 15 41.02 -12.93 -35.61
CA LEU A 15 41.35 -12.21 -34.38
C LEU A 15 41.69 -10.75 -34.65
N LEU A 16 41.00 -9.84 -33.97
CA LEU A 16 41.56 -8.54 -33.60
C LEU A 16 41.34 -8.29 -32.10
N PRO A 17 42.36 -7.76 -31.41
CA PRO A 17 42.41 -7.67 -29.96
C PRO A 17 41.71 -6.41 -29.46
N GLY A 18 41.17 -6.49 -28.25
CA GLY A 18 41.00 -5.33 -27.38
C GLY A 18 39.80 -4.43 -27.72
N PHE A 19 38.62 -4.86 -27.27
CA PHE A 19 37.63 -3.91 -26.75
C PHE A 19 37.13 -4.47 -25.43
N PHE A 20 37.61 -3.88 -24.33
CA PHE A 20 36.88 -3.93 -23.06
C PHE A 20 35.57 -3.17 -23.30
N ILE A 21 34.51 -3.89 -23.66
CA ILE A 21 33.17 -3.37 -23.42
C ILE A 21 33.01 -3.47 -21.91
N ALA A 22 33.23 -2.34 -21.23
CA ALA A 22 32.67 -2.16 -19.90
C ALA A 22 31.17 -2.40 -20.06
N ALA A 23 30.71 -3.59 -19.65
CA ALA A 23 29.31 -3.81 -19.40
C ALA A 23 28.94 -2.77 -18.33
N CYS A 24 28.26 -1.70 -18.73
CA CYS A 24 27.42 -0.96 -17.81
C CYS A 24 26.33 -1.93 -17.37
N SER A 25 26.65 -2.82 -16.43
CA SER A 25 25.68 -3.42 -15.55
C SER A 25 25.00 -2.24 -14.87
N LYS A 26 23.77 -1.93 -15.33
CA LYS A 26 22.86 -1.07 -14.61
C LYS A 26 22.95 -1.50 -13.15
N PRO A 27 23.39 -0.65 -12.21
CA PRO A 27 23.42 -1.05 -10.82
C PRO A 27 22.01 -1.52 -10.48
N PRO A 28 21.85 -2.61 -9.70
CA PRO A 28 20.53 -3.01 -9.25
C PRO A 28 19.92 -1.75 -8.63
N GLN A 29 18.86 -1.25 -9.26
CA GLN A 29 18.09 -0.17 -8.70
C GLN A 29 17.62 -0.74 -7.37
N ALA A 30 18.29 -0.34 -6.28
CA ALA A 30 17.77 -0.58 -4.96
C ALA A 30 16.34 -0.05 -5.05
N ALA A 31 15.37 -0.94 -4.85
CA ALA A 31 14.01 -0.52 -4.59
C ALA A 31 14.17 0.46 -3.44
N VAL A 32 14.05 1.75 -3.73
CA VAL A 32 13.94 2.75 -2.70
C VAL A 32 12.65 2.32 -2.04
N ALA A 33 12.75 1.70 -0.86
CA ALA A 33 11.62 1.55 0.00
C ALA A 33 11.11 2.98 0.17
N THR A 34 10.03 3.30 -0.53
CA THR A 34 9.31 4.56 -0.35
C THR A 34 8.87 4.49 1.09
N ALA A 35 9.63 5.15 1.97
CA ALA A 35 9.25 5.30 3.36
C ALA A 35 7.81 5.79 3.34
N ALA A 36 6.92 5.05 3.99
CA ALA A 36 5.52 5.39 4.16
C ALA A 36 5.44 6.89 4.49
N SER A 37 4.99 7.68 3.53
CA SER A 37 5.01 9.14 3.65
C SER A 37 3.82 9.54 4.50
N VAL A 38 3.96 9.43 5.82
CA VAL A 38 2.93 9.88 6.76
C VAL A 38 2.84 11.40 6.73
N GLU A 39 1.66 11.93 6.46
CA GLU A 39 1.39 13.35 6.51
C GLU A 39 0.85 13.73 7.89
N LYS A 40 1.51 14.69 8.57
CA LYS A 40 1.04 15.23 9.85
C LYS A 40 0.08 16.40 9.64
N GLY A 41 -0.98 16.46 10.43
CA GLY A 41 -1.99 17.51 10.32
C GLY A 41 -3.11 17.36 11.34
N MET A 42 -4.25 17.99 11.07
CA MET A 42 -5.50 17.71 11.79
C MET A 42 -6.51 17.25 10.75
N TYR A 43 -6.91 15.99 10.84
CA TYR A 43 -7.81 15.37 9.89
C TYR A 43 -9.16 15.04 10.52
N PHE A 44 -10.18 14.97 9.68
CA PHE A 44 -11.55 14.69 10.11
C PHE A 44 -11.97 13.33 9.56
N LYS A 45 -12.72 12.59 10.37
CA LYS A 45 -13.37 11.35 9.93
C LYS A 45 -14.19 11.58 8.65
N PRO A 46 -14.28 10.57 7.77
CA PRO A 46 -15.03 10.70 6.56
C PRO A 46 -16.53 10.89 6.83
N GLY A 47 -17.19 11.64 5.95
CA GLY A 47 -18.63 11.77 5.96
C GLY A 47 -19.29 10.48 5.47
N LEU A 48 -19.96 9.74 6.36
CA LEU A 48 -20.59 8.46 6.03
C LEU A 48 -22.00 8.58 5.42
N ARG A 49 -22.36 9.75 4.88
CA ARG A 49 -23.69 9.92 4.28
C ARG A 49 -23.82 9.01 3.05
N GLY A 50 -24.80 8.11 3.08
CA GLY A 50 -25.06 7.15 1.99
C GLY A 50 -24.21 5.88 2.07
N PHE A 51 -23.38 5.72 3.09
CA PHE A 51 -22.73 4.46 3.41
C PHE A 51 -23.63 3.60 4.31
N ALA A 52 -23.65 2.30 4.07
CA ALA A 52 -24.25 1.30 4.93
C ALA A 52 -23.16 0.42 5.54
N VAL A 53 -23.38 -0.09 6.75
CA VAL A 53 -22.49 -1.10 7.35
C VAL A 53 -22.52 -2.35 6.49
N HIS A 54 -21.33 -2.85 6.14
CA HIS A 54 -21.17 -4.04 5.31
C HIS A 54 -20.83 -5.27 6.16
N ASN A 55 -19.81 -5.16 7.01
CA ASN A 55 -19.41 -6.20 7.95
C ASN A 55 -18.61 -5.62 9.12
N GLU A 56 -18.48 -6.43 10.17
CA GLU A 56 -17.72 -6.17 11.38
C GLU A 56 -16.93 -7.43 11.73
N TYR A 57 -15.66 -7.26 12.09
CA TYR A 57 -14.78 -8.34 12.54
C TYR A 57 -13.68 -7.79 13.43
N ASP A 58 -13.15 -8.64 14.30
CA ASP A 58 -12.00 -8.35 15.13
C ASP A 58 -10.71 -8.74 14.38
N ASP A 59 -9.72 -7.86 14.43
CA ASP A 59 -8.41 -8.01 13.78
C ASP A 59 -7.29 -7.87 14.81
N ASP A 60 -6.29 -8.75 14.74
CA ASP A 60 -5.14 -8.77 15.65
C ASP A 60 -4.09 -7.75 15.17
N GLY A 61 -4.44 -6.48 15.29
CA GLY A 61 -3.74 -5.35 14.65
C GLY A 61 -2.29 -5.14 15.12
N ASP A 62 -1.88 -5.70 16.26
CA ASP A 62 -0.50 -5.69 16.74
C ASP A 62 0.10 -7.08 17.00
N GLY A 63 -0.68 -8.15 16.81
CA GLY A 63 -0.18 -9.53 16.78
C GLY A 63 0.04 -10.16 18.15
N ASP A 64 -0.51 -9.57 19.22
CA ASP A 64 -0.33 -10.06 20.58
C ASP A 64 -1.46 -10.99 21.06
N GLY A 65 -2.59 -11.03 20.34
CA GLY A 65 -3.77 -11.83 20.66
C GLY A 65 -4.49 -11.42 21.95
N ILE A 66 -4.16 -10.26 22.52
CA ILE A 66 -4.66 -9.71 23.78
C ILE A 66 -4.87 -8.21 23.59
N ASN A 67 -5.71 -7.81 22.62
CA ASN A 67 -6.40 -6.50 22.48
C ASN A 67 -6.86 -6.34 21.03
N GLU A 68 -7.91 -7.06 20.68
CA GLU A 68 -8.37 -7.11 19.29
C GLU A 68 -8.91 -5.74 18.82
N THR A 69 -8.57 -5.37 17.59
CA THR A 69 -9.09 -4.18 16.93
C THR A 69 -10.39 -4.53 16.23
N LEU A 70 -11.50 -3.97 16.69
CA LEU A 70 -12.77 -4.05 15.98
C LEU A 70 -12.71 -3.22 14.70
N VAL A 71 -12.78 -3.89 13.56
CA VAL A 71 -12.88 -3.29 12.24
C VAL A 71 -14.33 -3.31 11.79
N ARG A 72 -14.93 -2.13 11.62
CA ARG A 72 -16.25 -1.96 11.00
C ARG A 72 -16.09 -1.38 9.61
N ARG A 73 -16.54 -2.13 8.60
CA ARG A 73 -16.50 -1.71 7.19
C ARG A 73 -17.86 -1.18 6.75
N TYR A 74 -17.81 -0.21 5.86
CA TYR A 74 -18.95 0.41 5.24
C TYR A 74 -18.80 0.39 3.71
N ILE A 75 -19.92 0.35 3.00
CA ILE A 75 -19.97 0.45 1.55
C ILE A 75 -21.14 1.34 1.12
N ASN A 76 -20.98 2.09 0.04
CA ASN A 76 -22.06 2.87 -0.57
C ASN A 76 -22.50 2.30 -1.93
N GLU A 77 -23.55 2.86 -2.52
CA GLU A 77 -24.09 2.40 -3.82
C GLU A 77 -23.11 2.54 -4.99
N ARG A 78 -22.12 3.44 -4.88
CA ARG A 78 -21.05 3.58 -5.88
C ARG A 78 -19.97 2.52 -5.72
N GLY A 79 -19.97 1.79 -4.60
CA GLY A 79 -18.97 0.81 -4.24
C GLY A 79 -17.72 1.41 -3.59
N ASP A 80 -17.76 2.68 -3.16
CA ASP A 80 -16.72 3.22 -2.29
C ASP A 80 -16.80 2.51 -0.94
N THR A 81 -15.65 2.27 -0.32
CA THR A 81 -15.58 1.66 1.00
C THR A 81 -14.97 2.60 2.02
N ALA A 82 -15.38 2.43 3.26
CA ALA A 82 -14.75 3.06 4.40
C ALA A 82 -14.61 2.03 5.51
N PHE A 83 -13.67 2.23 6.42
CA PHE A 83 -13.63 1.44 7.64
C PHE A 83 -13.22 2.28 8.84
N SER A 84 -13.64 1.84 10.02
CA SER A 84 -13.20 2.35 11.31
C SER A 84 -12.53 1.25 12.11
N MET A 85 -11.48 1.60 12.85
CA MET A 85 -10.75 0.71 13.74
C MET A 85 -10.86 1.20 15.18
N THR A 86 -11.35 0.34 16.06
CA THR A 86 -11.56 0.62 17.48
C THR A 86 -10.87 -0.45 18.32
N THR A 87 -10.10 -0.07 19.32
CA THR A 87 -9.50 -1.01 20.29
C THR A 87 -10.01 -0.61 21.67
N GLY A 88 -10.62 -1.55 22.40
CA GLY A 88 -11.43 -1.21 23.56
C GLY A 88 -12.57 -0.24 23.18
N ASP A 89 -12.67 0.88 23.90
CA ASP A 89 -13.64 1.94 23.61
C ASP A 89 -13.05 3.09 22.76
N HIS A 90 -11.80 2.96 22.28
CA HIS A 90 -11.09 4.03 21.58
C HIS A 90 -11.08 3.84 20.06
N LEU A 91 -11.76 4.75 19.35
CA LEU A 91 -11.71 4.84 17.90
C LEU A 91 -10.41 5.52 17.47
N TRP A 92 -9.49 4.76 16.89
CA TRP A 92 -8.13 5.26 16.61
C TRP A 92 -7.80 5.41 15.13
N ALA A 93 -8.58 4.81 14.21
CA ALA A 93 -8.41 5.08 12.79
C ALA A 93 -9.71 5.07 11.98
N TRP A 94 -9.66 5.82 10.88
CA TRP A 94 -10.62 5.78 9.79
C TRP A 94 -9.90 5.59 8.47
N SER A 95 -10.57 4.95 7.52
CA SER A 95 -10.10 4.85 6.15
C SER A 95 -11.22 5.09 5.16
N VAL A 96 -10.83 5.60 3.99
CA VAL A 96 -11.66 5.70 2.78
C VAL A 96 -10.89 5.14 1.60
N ASP A 97 -11.59 4.34 0.82
CA ASP A 97 -11.18 3.84 -0.49
C ASP A 97 -12.30 4.16 -1.49
N THR A 98 -12.01 5.07 -2.40
CA THR A 98 -12.92 5.51 -3.45
C THR A 98 -12.74 4.63 -4.67
N ARG A 99 -13.85 4.03 -5.13
CA ARG A 99 -13.79 3.01 -6.18
C ARG A 99 -13.23 3.58 -7.49
N GLY A 100 -12.24 2.90 -8.05
CA GLY A 100 -11.67 3.21 -9.36
C GLY A 100 -10.60 4.30 -9.34
N ASP A 101 -10.13 4.67 -8.14
CA ASP A 101 -9.02 5.59 -7.95
C ASP A 101 -7.70 4.85 -7.65
N ASP A 102 -6.61 5.60 -7.59
CA ASP A 102 -5.27 5.10 -7.27
C ASP A 102 -5.08 5.02 -5.75
N ASP A 103 -4.82 3.84 -5.21
CA ASP A 103 -4.57 3.59 -3.78
C ASP A 103 -3.37 4.39 -3.23
N ALA A 104 -2.49 4.89 -4.11
CA ALA A 104 -1.38 5.76 -3.75
C ALA A 104 -1.79 7.24 -3.57
N ASP A 105 -2.96 7.67 -4.04
CA ASP A 105 -3.44 9.05 -3.87
C ASP A 105 -4.00 9.26 -2.45
N ILE A 106 -3.11 9.67 -1.54
CA ILE A 106 -3.40 9.97 -0.13
C ILE A 106 -4.49 11.03 0.10
N HIS A 107 -4.87 11.81 -0.91
CA HIS A 107 -5.94 12.80 -0.76
C HIS A 107 -7.34 12.21 -1.03
N ARG A 108 -7.40 11.05 -1.68
CA ARG A 108 -8.65 10.36 -2.04
C ARG A 108 -8.81 9.02 -1.35
N ASN A 109 -7.68 8.33 -1.16
CA ASN A 109 -7.56 6.99 -0.63
C ASN A 109 -6.57 6.99 0.53
N TYR A 110 -7.09 6.96 1.75
CA TYR A 110 -6.27 7.22 2.91
C TYR A 110 -6.75 6.52 4.17
N VAL A 111 -5.82 6.34 5.09
CA VAL A 111 -6.07 6.06 6.50
C VAL A 111 -5.70 7.30 7.30
N ILE A 112 -6.57 7.76 8.19
CA ILE A 112 -6.24 8.75 9.21
C ILE A 112 -6.17 8.08 10.58
N ARG A 113 -5.19 8.48 11.39
CA ARG A 113 -4.89 7.84 12.67
C ARG A 113 -4.77 8.87 13.78
N ASP A 114 -5.34 8.55 14.93
CA ASP A 114 -5.07 9.20 16.21
C ASP A 114 -3.86 8.50 16.83
N SER A 115 -2.69 9.16 16.76
CA SER A 115 -1.41 8.52 17.10
C SER A 115 -1.12 8.44 18.60
N ASN A 116 -1.80 9.25 19.41
CA ASN A 116 -1.53 9.45 20.85
C ASN A 116 -2.77 9.28 21.75
N CYS A 117 -3.89 8.83 21.18
CA CYS A 117 -5.16 8.57 21.85
C CYS A 117 -5.82 9.83 22.46
N ASP A 118 -5.61 11.00 21.88
CA ASP A 118 -6.22 12.25 22.37
C ASP A 118 -7.55 12.60 21.69
N GLY A 119 -8.01 11.76 20.75
CA GLY A 119 -9.23 11.94 19.97
C GLY A 119 -9.03 12.81 18.71
N ILE A 120 -7.82 13.24 18.41
CA ILE A 120 -7.46 14.00 17.22
C ILE A 120 -6.75 13.07 16.24
N PHE A 121 -7.26 12.96 15.01
CA PHE A 121 -6.57 12.25 13.95
C PHE A 121 -5.45 13.14 13.39
N ASP A 122 -4.21 12.90 13.83
CA ASP A 122 -3.05 13.74 13.54
C ASP A 122 -2.15 13.22 12.41
N GLU A 123 -2.41 11.99 11.95
CA GLU A 123 -1.67 11.34 10.88
C GLU A 123 -2.58 10.95 9.72
N ARG A 124 -2.07 11.05 8.49
CA ARG A 124 -2.68 10.51 7.28
C ARG A 124 -1.66 9.66 6.52
N TYR A 125 -2.12 8.51 6.04
CA TYR A 125 -1.37 7.50 5.30
C TYR A 125 -2.10 7.19 3.99
N SER A 126 -1.37 6.86 2.92
CA SER A 126 -1.97 6.23 1.73
C SER A 126 -2.43 4.80 2.08
N LEU A 127 -3.29 4.19 1.26
CA LEU A 127 -3.72 2.80 1.49
C LEU A 127 -2.58 1.78 1.29
N SER A 128 -1.52 2.16 0.58
CA SER A 128 -0.31 1.36 0.38
C SER A 128 0.72 1.47 1.50
N ALA A 129 0.52 2.39 2.45
CA ALA A 129 1.45 2.63 3.54
C ALA A 129 1.16 1.72 4.74
N GLU A 130 2.22 1.25 5.39
CA GLU A 130 2.11 0.53 6.66
C GLU A 130 1.82 1.51 7.80
N PHE A 131 0.91 1.11 8.69
CA PHE A 131 0.58 1.81 9.93
C PHE A 131 0.26 0.78 11.02
N HIS A 132 0.32 1.20 12.28
CA HIS A 132 0.18 0.30 13.43
C HIS A 132 -0.81 0.85 14.46
N VAL A 133 -1.33 -0.05 15.29
CA VAL A 133 -2.08 0.30 16.51
C VAL A 133 -1.26 1.31 17.35
N PRO A 134 -1.85 2.44 17.78
CA PRO A 134 -1.19 3.41 18.65
C PRO A 134 -0.62 2.78 19.91
N GLY A 135 0.57 3.22 20.32
CA GLY A 135 1.27 2.65 21.48
C GLY A 135 0.47 2.77 22.78
N CYS A 136 -0.39 3.78 22.90
CA CYS A 136 -1.30 3.97 24.04
C CYS A 136 -2.40 2.90 24.15
N LEU A 137 -2.65 2.12 23.10
CA LEU A 137 -3.69 1.07 23.07
C LEU A 137 -3.15 -0.34 23.25
N LYS A 138 -1.83 -0.54 23.13
CA LYS A 138 -1.18 -1.87 23.21
C LYS A 138 -1.09 -2.47 24.62
N VAL A 139 -1.61 -1.78 25.63
CA VAL A 139 -1.46 -2.13 27.05
C VAL A 139 -2.76 -1.99 27.84
N MET A 140 -3.89 -1.85 27.13
CA MET A 140 -5.22 -1.80 27.76
C MET A 140 -5.68 -3.20 28.19
#